data_AF-A0AAV1DF37-F1
#
_entry.id   AF-A0AAV1DF37-F1
#
_cell.length_a   1.000
_cell.length_b   1.000
_cell.length_c   1.000
_cell.angle_alpha   90.00
_cell.angle_beta   90.00
_cell.angle_gamma   90.00
#
_symmetry.space_group_name_H-M   'P 1'
#
loop_
_entity.id
_entity.type
_entity.pdbx_description
1 polymer ?
#
loop_
_entity_poly.entity_id
_entity_poly.type
_entity_poly.pdbx_seq_one_letter_code
_entity_poly.pdbx_strand_id
1 'polypeptide(L)'
;MNVVVHKARHPQLRDYIQSSVNGLLPFIKKNEPMERFVFKVNLNLSYGSKVEEANLEFALRSFLIKLPVSESLTKTLPKGCRWEITSYFRALPETGKSKDAEMWIPTETKQWQQPPLITPIKSMNSEPLGVQLYLEHPSLSKPEDGILRGDG
;
A
#
# COMPACT_ATOMS: atom_id res chain seq x y z
N MET A 1 -5.45 7.45 -26.80
CA MET A 1 -5.08 8.89 -26.73
C MET A 1 -5.24 9.47 -28.12
N ASN A 2 -6.02 10.53 -28.29
CA ASN A 2 -6.19 11.23 -29.56
C ASN A 2 -5.29 12.47 -29.54
N VAL A 3 -3.99 12.24 -29.73
CA VAL A 3 -2.99 13.32 -29.78
C VAL A 3 -2.18 13.15 -31.06
N VAL A 4 -2.02 14.25 -31.80
CA VAL A 4 -1.17 14.27 -32.99
C VAL A 4 0.28 14.18 -32.55
N VAL A 5 0.98 13.16 -33.03
CA VAL A 5 2.41 12.95 -32.73
C VAL A 5 3.19 12.76 -34.02
N HIS A 6 4.43 13.24 -34.02
CA HIS A 6 5.39 12.94 -35.07
C HIS A 6 6.17 11.68 -34.71
N LYS A 7 6.28 10.76 -35.67
CA LYS A 7 6.94 9.47 -35.50
C LYS A 7 8.10 9.34 -36.49
N ALA A 8 9.25 8.88 -36.00
CA ALA A 8 10.37 8.54 -36.86
C ALA A 8 9.97 7.44 -37.86
N ARG A 9 10.21 7.67 -39.15
CA ARG A 9 10.00 6.68 -40.23
C ARG A 9 11.23 5.82 -40.49
N HIS A 10 12.40 6.21 -39.99
CA HIS A 10 13.64 5.49 -40.19
C HIS A 10 13.67 4.20 -39.34
N PRO A 11 13.81 3.00 -39.96
CA PRO A 11 13.67 1.72 -39.26
C PRO A 11 14.64 1.56 -38.09
N GLN A 12 15.93 1.84 -38.31
CA GLN A 12 16.96 1.68 -37.27
C GLN A 12 16.75 2.62 -36.08
N LEU A 13 16.25 3.83 -36.32
CA LEU A 13 15.97 4.79 -35.25
C LEU A 13 14.73 4.36 -34.46
N ARG A 14 13.70 3.87 -35.15
CA ARG A 14 12.52 3.29 -34.51
C ARG A 14 12.91 2.11 -33.63
N ASP A 15 13.72 1.20 -34.14
CA ASP A 15 14.11 -0.01 -33.41
C ASP A 15 15.01 0.32 -32.21
N TYR A 16 15.90 1.31 -32.34
CA TYR A 16 16.67 1.85 -31.24
C TYR A 16 15.79 2.47 -30.15
N ILE A 17 14.81 3.32 -30.52
CA ILE A 17 13.87 3.93 -29.57
C ILE A 17 13.06 2.83 -28.88
N GLN A 18 12.53 1.87 -29.64
CA GLN A 18 11.73 0.77 -29.09
C GLN A 18 12.55 -0.10 -28.14
N SER A 19 13.78 -0.44 -28.51
CA SER A 19 14.69 -1.23 -27.67
C SER A 19 15.07 -0.48 -26.40
N SER A 20 15.34 0.83 -26.50
CA SER A 20 15.66 1.66 -25.33
C SER A 20 14.48 1.76 -24.37
N VAL A 21 13.27 2.01 -24.88
CA VAL A 21 12.04 2.06 -24.06
C VAL A 21 11.73 0.69 -23.46
N ASN A 22 11.87 -0.40 -24.21
CA ASN A 22 11.68 -1.75 -23.71
C ASN A 22 12.74 -2.15 -22.67
N GLY A 23 13.98 -1.70 -22.83
CA GLY A 23 15.06 -1.89 -21.84
C GLY A 23 14.83 -1.09 -20.56
N LEU A 24 14.21 0.09 -20.66
CA LEU A 24 13.78 0.89 -19.52
C LEU A 24 12.47 0.37 -18.89
N LEU A 25 11.63 -0.35 -19.64
CA LEU A 25 10.31 -0.79 -19.22
C LEU A 25 10.30 -1.58 -17.90
N PRO A 26 11.25 -2.50 -17.60
CA PRO A 26 11.35 -3.17 -16.29
C PRO A 26 11.68 -2.23 -15.13
N PHE A 27 12.46 -1.18 -15.39
CA PHE A 27 12.83 -0.16 -14.39
C PHE A 27 11.71 0.89 -14.20
N ILE A 28 10.89 1.08 -15.24
CA ILE A 28 9.65 1.86 -15.21
C ILE A 28 8.49 1.01 -14.68
N LYS A 29 8.63 -0.33 -14.65
CA LYS A 29 7.58 -1.25 -14.21
C LYS A 29 7.29 -0.95 -12.75
N LYS A 30 6.11 -0.38 -12.59
CA LYS A 30 5.57 0.27 -11.42
C LYS A 30 5.79 -0.60 -10.17
N ASN A 31 6.27 0.01 -9.08
CA ASN A 31 6.27 -0.61 -7.77
C ASN A 31 4.82 -0.95 -7.42
N GLU A 32 4.44 -2.22 -7.60
CA GLU A 32 3.17 -2.73 -7.14
C GLU A 32 3.34 -3.19 -5.69
N PRO A 33 2.44 -2.78 -4.78
CA PRO A 33 2.53 -3.20 -3.40
C PRO A 33 2.30 -4.71 -3.32
N MET A 34 3.16 -5.41 -2.60
CA MET A 34 3.00 -6.86 -2.38
C MET A 34 2.16 -7.11 -1.14
N GLU A 35 2.34 -6.29 -0.10
CA GLU A 35 1.68 -6.40 1.18
C GLU A 35 1.52 -4.98 1.78
N ARG A 36 0.42 -4.71 2.48
CA ARG A 36 0.26 -3.49 3.29
C ARG A 36 -0.25 -3.82 4.67
N PHE A 37 0.53 -3.50 5.69
CA PHE A 37 0.06 -3.47 7.08
C PHE A 37 -0.63 -2.14 7.33
N VAL A 38 -1.94 -2.17 7.53
CA VAL A 38 -2.74 -0.96 7.71
C VAL A 38 -3.11 -0.80 9.18
N PHE A 39 -2.65 0.30 9.77
CA PHE A 39 -3.03 0.75 11.10
C PHE A 39 -4.11 1.83 10.97
N LYS A 40 -5.36 1.44 11.15
CA LYS A 40 -6.48 2.37 11.16
C LYS A 40 -6.64 2.95 12.56
N VAL A 41 -6.22 4.20 12.71
CA VAL A 41 -6.26 4.94 13.98
C VAL A 41 -7.53 5.79 14.04
N ASN A 42 -8.26 5.69 15.13
CA ASN A 42 -9.40 6.54 15.47
C ASN A 42 -9.15 7.19 16.82
N LEU A 43 -9.27 8.52 16.86
CA LEU A 43 -9.09 9.30 18.07
C LEU A 43 -10.41 9.93 18.47
N ASN A 44 -10.81 9.74 19.72
CA ASN A 44 -11.90 10.46 20.34
C ASN A 44 -11.39 11.81 20.87
N LEU A 45 -11.46 12.84 20.03
CA LEU A 45 -11.04 14.20 20.41
C LEU A 45 -11.98 14.87 21.42
N SER A 46 -13.17 14.30 21.65
CA SER A 46 -14.12 14.78 22.66
C SER A 46 -13.92 14.15 24.03
N TYR A 47 -12.89 13.32 24.21
CA TYR A 47 -12.59 12.68 25.48
C TYR A 47 -12.16 13.73 26.52
N GLY A 48 -13.09 14.08 27.42
CA GLY A 48 -12.90 15.13 28.42
C GLY A 48 -12.30 14.66 29.75
N SER A 49 -11.96 13.38 29.88
CA SER A 49 -11.39 12.80 31.11
C SER A 49 -9.87 12.69 31.03
N LYS A 50 -9.21 12.55 32.19
CA LYS A 50 -7.79 12.21 32.24
C LYS A 50 -7.58 10.81 31.67
N VAL A 51 -6.63 10.68 30.76
CA VAL A 51 -6.24 9.38 30.19
C VAL A 51 -5.50 8.57 31.25
N GLU A 52 -5.94 7.34 31.47
CA GLU A 52 -5.26 6.40 32.35
C GLU A 52 -4.12 5.71 31.60
N GLU A 53 -2.93 6.31 31.68
CA GLU A 53 -1.75 5.93 30.89
C GLU A 53 -1.41 4.45 31.00
N ALA A 54 -1.46 3.87 32.21
CA ALA A 54 -1.17 2.46 32.44
C ALA A 54 -2.11 1.52 31.66
N ASN A 55 -3.40 1.87 31.60
CA ASN A 55 -4.40 1.08 30.88
C ASN A 55 -4.21 1.20 29.37
N LEU A 56 -3.91 2.40 28.88
CA LEU A 56 -3.62 2.62 27.46
C LEU A 56 -2.34 1.91 27.03
N GLU A 57 -1.27 2.01 27.82
CA GLU A 57 0.00 1.34 27.60
C GLU A 57 -0.16 -0.19 27.59
N PHE A 58 -0.92 -0.73 28.55
CA PHE A 58 -1.25 -2.15 28.59
C PHE A 58 -2.02 -2.60 27.34
N ALA A 59 -3.03 -1.82 26.92
CA ALA A 59 -3.80 -2.10 25.73
C ALA A 59 -2.93 -2.07 24.46
N LEU A 60 -2.03 -1.08 24.34
CA LEU A 60 -1.08 -0.97 23.23
C LEU A 60 -0.07 -2.13 23.22
N ARG A 61 0.49 -2.52 24.36
CA ARG A 61 1.38 -3.68 24.46
C ARG A 61 0.67 -4.96 24.03
N SER A 62 -0.55 -5.17 24.51
CA SER A 62 -1.41 -6.32 24.14
C SER A 62 -1.81 -6.30 22.66
N PHE A 63 -1.90 -5.12 22.06
CA PHE A 63 -2.14 -4.96 20.63
C PHE A 63 -0.89 -5.33 19.81
N LEU A 64 0.26 -4.76 20.16
CA LEU A 64 1.52 -4.90 19.41
C LEU A 64 2.12 -6.31 19.50
N ILE A 65 1.85 -7.06 20.56
CA ILE A 65 2.33 -8.45 20.69
C ILE A 65 1.78 -9.37 19.58
N LYS A 66 0.73 -8.94 18.87
CA LYS A 66 0.18 -9.69 17.72
C LYS A 66 0.93 -9.45 16.41
N LEU A 67 1.82 -8.45 16.34
CA LEU A 67 2.62 -8.19 15.14
C LEU A 67 3.66 -9.27 14.86
N PRO A 68 4.49 -9.74 15.81
CA PRO A 68 5.49 -10.77 15.51
C PRO A 68 4.86 -12.10 15.06
N VAL A 69 3.69 -12.44 15.59
CA VAL A 69 3.00 -13.70 15.25
C VAL A 69 2.18 -13.62 13.97
N SER A 70 2.02 -12.43 13.37
CA SER A 70 1.32 -12.25 12.10
C SER A 70 2.18 -12.60 10.88
N GLU A 71 3.46 -12.97 11.08
CA GLU A 71 4.35 -13.49 10.03
C GLU A 71 3.75 -14.69 9.30
N SER A 72 2.99 -15.54 10.00
CA SER A 72 2.28 -16.66 9.37
C SER A 72 1.21 -16.25 8.33
N LEU A 73 0.79 -14.98 8.34
CA LEU A 73 -0.19 -14.42 7.41
C LEU A 73 0.48 -13.85 6.15
N THR A 74 1.79 -13.67 6.16
CA THR A 74 2.54 -13.17 5.00
C THR A 74 3.02 -14.31 4.13
N LYS A 75 3.22 -14.03 2.84
CA LYS A 75 3.87 -14.97 1.93
C LYS A 75 5.36 -14.68 1.88
N THR A 76 6.17 -15.67 1.49
CA THR A 76 7.60 -15.44 1.25
C THR A 76 7.76 -14.34 0.21
N LEU A 77 8.32 -13.21 0.64
CA LEU A 77 8.56 -12.06 -0.22
C LEU A 77 9.73 -12.33 -1.19
N PRO A 78 9.65 -11.82 -2.43
CA PRO A 78 10.78 -11.86 -3.36
C PRO A 78 12.03 -11.17 -2.79
N LYS A 79 13.21 -11.56 -3.26
CA LYS A 79 14.46 -10.87 -2.91
C LYS A 79 14.44 -9.44 -3.47
N GLY A 80 14.92 -8.48 -2.67
CA GLY A 80 15.03 -7.07 -3.09
C GLY A 80 13.77 -6.24 -2.91
N CYS A 81 12.80 -6.68 -2.11
CA CYS A 81 11.65 -5.87 -1.72
C CYS A 81 12.09 -4.56 -1.03
N ARG A 82 11.35 -3.49 -1.31
CA ARG A 82 11.46 -2.19 -0.65
C ARG A 82 10.20 -1.94 0.17
N TRP A 83 10.28 -1.05 1.15
CA TRP A 83 9.13 -0.61 1.93
C TRP A 83 8.98 0.91 1.86
N GLU A 84 7.76 1.37 2.08
CA GLU A 84 7.41 2.78 2.22
C GLU A 84 6.37 2.94 3.34
N ILE A 85 6.31 4.12 3.93
CA ILE A 85 5.24 4.49 4.88
C ILE A 85 4.35 5.50 4.19
N THR A 86 3.04 5.22 4.18
CA THR A 86 2.03 6.14 3.67
C THR A 86 1.06 6.48 4.79
N SER A 87 0.76 7.76 4.95
CA SER A 87 -0.25 8.25 5.89
C SER A 87 -1.48 8.74 5.14
N TYR A 88 -2.66 8.39 5.63
CA TYR A 88 -3.94 8.84 5.12
C TYR A 88 -4.59 9.77 6.14
N PHE A 89 -4.76 11.04 5.76
CA PHE A 89 -5.35 12.05 6.61
C PHE A 89 -6.80 12.32 6.22
N ARG A 90 -7.66 12.61 7.21
CA ARG A 90 -9.03 13.09 6.94
C ARG A 90 -9.03 14.49 6.34
N ALA A 91 -8.04 15.30 6.70
CA ALA A 91 -7.76 16.61 6.13
C ALA A 91 -6.24 16.80 6.11
N LEU A 92 -5.70 17.40 5.03
CA LEU A 92 -4.28 17.70 4.99
C LEU A 92 -3.89 18.72 6.07
N PRO A 93 -2.70 18.59 6.68
CA PRO A 93 -2.16 19.62 7.54
C PRO A 93 -1.98 20.93 6.75
N GLU A 94 -2.30 22.06 7.38
CA GLU A 94 -2.10 23.37 6.75
C GLU A 94 -0.62 23.61 6.45
N THR A 95 -0.34 23.96 5.19
CA THR A 95 1.02 24.23 4.70
C THR A 95 1.68 25.34 5.51
N GLY A 96 2.89 25.09 6.02
CA GLY A 96 3.72 26.09 6.71
C GLY A 96 3.61 26.14 8.24
N LYS A 97 2.81 25.27 8.88
CA LYS A 97 2.72 25.21 10.37
C LYS A 97 3.78 24.32 11.03
N SER A 98 4.39 23.41 10.29
CA SER A 98 5.42 22.48 10.80
C SER A 98 6.45 22.17 9.72
N LYS A 99 7.74 22.29 10.07
CA LYS A 99 8.85 21.86 9.21
C LYS A 99 8.83 20.36 8.93
N ASP A 100 8.24 19.56 9.83
CA ASP A 100 8.14 18.12 9.67
C ASP A 100 7.06 17.73 8.65
N ALA A 101 6.02 18.56 8.48
CA ALA A 101 5.00 18.35 7.46
C ALA A 101 5.56 18.54 6.04
N GLU A 102 6.59 19.38 5.88
CA GLU A 102 7.28 19.62 4.61
C GLU A 102 8.15 18.43 4.16
N MET A 103 8.42 17.47 5.06
CA MET A 103 9.13 16.22 4.72
C MET A 103 8.24 15.19 4.03
N TRP A 104 6.91 15.38 4.04
CA TRP A 104 5.96 14.48 3.40
C TRP A 104 5.61 14.99 2.00
N ILE A 105 5.60 14.07 1.03
CA ILE A 105 5.12 14.34 -0.33
C ILE A 105 3.78 13.66 -0.56
N PRO A 106 2.89 14.24 -1.38
CA PRO A 106 1.70 13.54 -1.85
C PRO A 106 2.09 12.21 -2.49
N THR A 107 1.43 11.13 -2.08
CA THR A 107 1.73 9.80 -2.59
C THR A 107 1.15 9.60 -3.98
N GLU A 108 1.97 9.12 -4.92
CA GLU A 108 1.52 8.54 -6.19
C GLU A 108 1.33 7.01 -6.09
N THR A 109 1.41 6.45 -4.87
CA THR A 109 1.30 5.00 -4.65
C THR A 109 0.00 4.51 -5.25
N LYS A 110 0.15 3.62 -6.23
CA LYS A 110 -0.98 3.06 -6.94
C LYS A 110 -1.92 2.38 -5.97
N GLN A 111 -3.19 2.77 -6.01
CA GLN A 111 -4.23 1.97 -5.40
C GLN A 111 -4.21 0.58 -6.01
N TRP A 112 -4.66 -0.39 -5.21
CA TRP A 112 -4.85 -1.75 -5.67
C TRP A 112 -5.69 -1.75 -6.95
N GLN A 113 -5.23 -2.45 -7.99
CA GLN A 113 -5.96 -2.50 -9.26
C GLN A 113 -7.31 -3.23 -9.10
N GLN A 114 -7.41 -4.12 -8.12
CA GLN A 114 -8.62 -4.82 -7.70
C GLN A 114 -8.76 -4.67 -6.18
N PRO A 115 -9.98 -4.81 -5.60
CA PRO A 115 -10.14 -4.84 -4.16
C PRO A 115 -9.15 -5.83 -3.53
N PRO A 116 -8.33 -5.43 -2.54
CA PRO A 116 -7.35 -6.31 -1.94
C PRO A 116 -8.03 -7.38 -1.09
N LEU A 117 -7.34 -8.50 -0.86
CA LEU A 117 -7.71 -9.43 0.18
C LEU A 117 -7.34 -8.83 1.54
N ILE A 118 -8.32 -8.69 2.43
CA ILE A 118 -8.13 -8.08 3.76
C ILE A 118 -8.13 -9.19 4.81
N THR A 119 -7.04 -9.27 5.58
CA THR A 119 -6.90 -10.20 6.70
C THR A 119 -6.81 -9.41 8.01
N PRO A 120 -7.83 -9.46 8.88
CA PRO A 120 -7.78 -8.78 10.17
C PRO A 120 -6.75 -9.46 11.10
N ILE A 121 -5.96 -8.65 11.82
CA ILE A 121 -4.95 -9.15 12.77
C ILE A 121 -5.41 -8.89 14.20
N LYS A 122 -5.70 -7.63 14.52
CA LYS A 122 -6.06 -7.23 15.89
C LYS A 122 -6.81 -5.90 15.88
N SER A 123 -7.68 -5.74 16.86
CA SER A 123 -8.33 -4.47 17.19
C SER A 123 -8.17 -4.18 18.67
N MET A 124 -8.05 -2.90 19.01
CA MET A 124 -8.16 -2.39 20.38
C MET A 124 -9.08 -1.18 20.39
N ASN A 125 -9.80 -1.02 21.50
CA ASN A 125 -10.56 0.18 21.79
C ASN A 125 -10.31 0.54 23.25
N SER A 126 -9.53 1.59 23.48
CA SER A 126 -9.19 2.10 24.81
C SER A 126 -9.21 3.61 24.73
N GLU A 127 -10.24 4.24 25.27
CA GLU A 127 -10.39 5.69 25.19
C GLU A 127 -9.10 6.42 25.61
N PRO A 128 -8.65 7.44 24.86
CA PRO A 128 -9.31 8.05 23.68
C PRO A 128 -8.96 7.38 22.33
N LEU A 129 -8.28 6.24 22.34
CA LEU A 129 -7.65 5.61 21.18
C LEU A 129 -8.31 4.28 20.77
N GLY A 130 -8.85 4.24 19.56
CA GLY A 130 -9.21 3.01 18.86
C GLY A 130 -8.21 2.72 17.75
N VAL A 131 -7.70 1.48 17.69
CA VAL A 131 -6.79 1.04 16.62
C VAL A 131 -7.24 -0.29 16.04
N GLN A 132 -7.24 -0.40 14.72
CA GLN A 132 -7.41 -1.66 14.00
C GLN A 132 -6.16 -1.92 13.17
N LEU A 133 -5.67 -3.15 13.21
CA LEU A 133 -4.58 -3.64 12.37
C LEU A 133 -5.10 -4.76 11.48
N TYR A 134 -4.87 -4.60 10.19
CA TYR A 134 -5.15 -5.61 9.19
C TYR A 134 -4.09 -5.59 8.08
N LEU A 135 -3.99 -6.70 7.37
CA LEU A 135 -3.08 -6.90 6.26
C LEU A 135 -3.86 -6.89 4.95
N GLU A 136 -3.38 -6.13 3.97
CA GLU A 136 -3.90 -6.14 2.60
C GLU A 136 -2.92 -6.86 1.66
N HIS A 137 -3.44 -7.80 0.89
CA HIS A 137 -2.72 -8.47 -0.21
C HIS A 137 -3.38 -8.17 -1.55
N PRO A 138 -2.62 -8.21 -2.66
CA PRO A 138 -3.21 -8.20 -3.98
C PRO A 138 -4.14 -9.41 -4.15
N SER A 139 -5.33 -9.17 -4.68
CA SER A 139 -6.24 -10.25 -5.05
C SER A 139 -5.61 -11.11 -6.14
N LEU A 140 -5.68 -12.43 -5.98
CA LEU A 140 -5.26 -13.37 -7.02
C LEU A 140 -6.18 -13.19 -8.22
N SER A 141 -5.65 -12.75 -9.36
CA SER A 141 -6.36 -12.89 -10.62
C SER A 141 -6.64 -14.37 -10.83
N LYS A 142 -7.91 -14.73 -11.10
CA LYS A 142 -8.25 -16.09 -11.53
C LYS A 142 -7.29 -16.49 -12.66
N PRO A 143 -6.73 -17.71 -12.65
CA PRO A 143 -6.11 -18.21 -13.87
C PRO A 143 -7.18 -18.14 -14.96
N GLU A 144 -6.84 -17.66 -16.15
CA GLU A 144 -7.66 -17.96 -17.31
C GLU A 144 -7.73 -19.48 -17.40
N ASP A 145 -8.90 -20.03 -17.08
CA ASP A 145 -9.20 -21.45 -17.31
C ASP A 145 -8.92 -21.70 -18.79
N GLY A 146 -7.80 -22.38 -19.05
CA GLY A 146 -7.45 -22.85 -20.38
C GLY A 146 -8.62 -23.67 -20.89
N ILE A 147 -9.36 -23.10 -21.83
CA ILE A 147 -10.38 -23.80 -22.60
C ILE A 147 -9.64 -24.88 -23.42
N LEU A 148 -9.43 -26.04 -22.80
CA LEU A 148 -9.32 -27.29 -23.54
C LEU A 148 -10.74 -27.65 -23.99
N ARG A 149 -11.17 -27.05 -25.11
CA ARG A 149 -12.21 -27.65 -25.94
C ARG A 149 -11.60 -28.91 -26.56
N GLY A 150 -11.72 -30.01 -25.83
CA GLY A 150 -11.82 -31.33 -26.44
C GLY A 150 -13.28 -31.52 -26.85
N ASP A 151 -13.50 -31.61 -28.16
CA ASP A 151 -14.65 -32.19 -28.86
C ASP A 151 -14.12 -32.33 -30.30
N GLY A 152 -14.16 -33.45 -31.02
CA GLY A 152 -14.72 -34.79 -30.88
C GLY A 152 -14.52 -35.43 -32.25
#